data_AF-A0AA90ZM10-F1
#
_entry.id   AF-A0AA90ZM10-F1
#
_cell.length_a   1.000
_cell.length_b   1.000
_cell.length_c   1.000
_cell.angle_alpha   90.00
_cell.angle_beta   90.00
_cell.angle_gamma   90.00
#
_symmetry.space_group_name_H-M   'P 1'
#
loop_
_entity.id
_entity.type
_entity.pdbx_description
1 polymer ?
#
loop_
_entity_poly.entity_id
_entity_poly.type
_entity_poly.pdbx_seq_one_letter_code
_entity_poly.pdbx_strand_id
1 'polypeptide(L)'
;MCNIKYYIDETAAYFGNMLGEKVALEPADKDLLEGIPMNVSSNFSFYKGCILGQHILMAYLKDGDSVPPAQLKKQLDIIGRQT
;
A
#
# COMPACT_ATOMS: atom_id res chain seq x y z
N MET A 1 18.37 -2.73 6.56
CA MET A 1 17.56 -2.60 5.33
C MET A 1 16.26 -3.34 5.54
N CYS A 2 15.13 -2.64 5.46
CA CYS A 2 13.80 -3.24 5.60
C CYS A 2 13.49 -4.06 4.34
N ASN A 3 13.25 -5.37 4.46
CA ASN A 3 12.87 -6.21 3.33
C ASN A 3 11.37 -6.08 3.09
N ILE A 4 10.95 -5.07 2.32
CA ILE A 4 9.53 -4.77 2.12
C ILE A 4 8.75 -5.98 1.62
N LYS A 5 9.35 -6.83 0.77
CA LYS A 5 8.72 -8.04 0.24
C LYS A 5 8.30 -9.01 1.35
N TYR A 6 9.13 -9.17 2.38
CA TYR A 6 8.80 -9.99 3.55
C TYR A 6 7.52 -9.50 4.24
N TYR A 7 7.39 -8.18 4.44
CA TYR A 7 6.21 -7.60 5.09
C TYR A 7 4.95 -7.69 4.22
N ILE A 8 5.09 -7.61 2.88
CA ILE A 8 3.98 -7.85 1.97
C ILE A 8 3.51 -9.30 2.07
N ASP A 9 4.44 -10.25 2.02
CA ASP A 9 4.13 -11.68 2.10
C ASP A 9 3.47 -12.03 3.45
N GLU A 10 3.99 -11.50 4.56
CA GLU A 10 3.37 -11.60 5.90
C GLU A 10 1.98 -10.98 5.95
N THR A 11 1.78 -9.81 5.33
CA THR A 11 0.47 -9.15 5.30
C THR A 11 -0.54 -10.00 4.52
N ALA A 12 -0.15 -10.50 3.35
CA ALA A 12 -0.99 -11.38 2.55
C ALA A 12 -1.33 -12.68 3.30
N ALA A 13 -0.35 -13.29 3.96
CA ALA A 13 -0.56 -14.48 4.78
C ALA A 13 -1.48 -14.22 5.97
N TYR A 14 -1.34 -13.08 6.65
CA TYR A 14 -2.21 -12.68 7.75
C TYR A 14 -3.67 -12.59 7.31
N PHE A 15 -3.95 -11.83 6.24
CA PHE A 15 -5.31 -11.71 5.72
C PHE A 15 -5.83 -13.04 5.19
N GLY A 16 -4.99 -13.82 4.50
CA GLY A 16 -5.41 -15.11 3.99
C GLY A 16 -5.78 -16.12 5.08
N ASN A 17 -4.99 -16.18 6.15
CA ASN A 17 -5.26 -17.03 7.31
C ASN A 17 -6.51 -16.57 8.07
N MET A 18 -6.70 -15.26 8.22
CA MET A 18 -7.84 -14.70 8.96
C MET A 18 -9.17 -14.87 8.21
N LEU A 19 -9.15 -14.76 6.89
CA LEU A 19 -10.34 -14.79 6.05
C LEU A 19 -10.64 -16.16 5.45
N GLY A 20 -9.69 -17.10 5.52
CA GLY A 20 -9.79 -18.40 4.85
C GLY A 20 -9.72 -18.30 3.33
N GLU A 21 -9.17 -17.20 2.80
CA GLU A 21 -9.07 -16.91 1.37
C GLU A 21 -7.60 -16.82 0.95
N LYS A 22 -7.32 -17.09 -0.33
CA LYS A 22 -5.98 -16.84 -0.87
C LYS A 22 -5.85 -15.35 -1.21
N VAL A 23 -5.23 -14.59 -0.32
CA VAL A 23 -4.87 -13.18 -0.58
C VAL A 23 -3.51 -13.13 -1.27
N ALA A 24 -3.46 -12.43 -2.41
CA ALA A 24 -2.23 -12.13 -3.13
C ALA A 24 -2.09 -10.62 -3.28
N LEU A 25 -0.91 -10.11 -2.95
CA LEU A 25 -0.55 -8.69 -3.09
C LEU A 25 0.51 -8.57 -4.19
N GLU A 26 0.21 -7.80 -5.21
CA GLU A 26 1.09 -7.56 -6.35
C GLU A 26 1.46 -6.08 -6.43
N PRO A 27 2.65 -5.71 -6.95
CA PRO A 27 2.98 -4.31 -7.18
C PRO A 27 1.89 -3.60 -7.99
N ALA A 28 1.50 -2.39 -7.57
CA ALA A 28 0.52 -1.60 -8.30
C ALA A 28 1.05 -1.17 -9.67
N ASP A 29 0.17 -1.12 -10.67
CA ASP A 29 0.53 -0.68 -12.02
C ASP A 29 0.87 0.81 -12.04
N LYS A 30 1.69 1.24 -13.00
CA LYS A 30 2.07 2.65 -13.13
C LYS A 30 0.86 3.55 -13.42
N ASP A 31 -0.10 3.05 -14.18
CA ASP A 31 -1.32 3.78 -14.56
C ASP A 31 -2.18 4.14 -13.33
N LEU A 32 -2.22 3.25 -12.33
CA LEU A 32 -2.88 3.50 -11.03
C LEU A 32 -2.17 4.60 -10.21
N LEU A 33 -0.91 4.87 -10.51
CA LEU A 33 -0.11 5.87 -9.81
C LEU A 33 -0.08 7.22 -10.54
N GLU A 34 -0.53 7.31 -11.80
CA GLU A 34 -0.51 8.56 -12.58
C GLU A 34 -1.38 9.67 -11.97
N GLY A 35 -2.45 9.29 -11.25
CA GLY A 35 -3.26 10.24 -10.50
C GLY A 35 -2.52 10.82 -9.28
N ILE A 36 -1.67 10.03 -8.63
CA ILE A 36 -1.07 10.39 -7.36
C ILE A 36 0.14 11.33 -7.58
N PRO A 37 0.18 12.51 -6.94
CA PRO A 37 1.32 13.42 -7.04
C PRO A 37 2.66 12.74 -6.72
N MET A 38 3.67 13.00 -7.54
CA MET A 38 4.97 12.32 -7.44
C MET A 38 5.66 12.49 -6.08
N ASN A 39 5.48 13.65 -5.43
CA ASN A 39 6.02 13.94 -4.09
C ASN A 39 5.33 13.14 -2.97
N VAL A 40 4.17 12.56 -3.25
CA VAL A 40 3.46 11.63 -2.37
C VAL A 40 3.86 10.21 -2.75
N SER A 41 3.72 9.83 -4.02
CA SER A 41 3.96 8.45 -4.45
C SER A 41 5.41 7.98 -4.27
N SER A 42 6.39 8.89 -4.28
CA SER A 42 7.79 8.57 -3.99
C SER A 42 8.00 7.95 -2.61
N ASN A 43 7.21 8.36 -1.62
CA ASN A 43 7.39 7.97 -0.22
C ASN A 43 6.80 6.58 0.08
N PHE A 44 5.97 6.05 -0.81
CA PHE A 44 5.28 4.78 -0.63
C PHE A 44 5.69 3.74 -1.68
N SER A 45 5.56 2.47 -1.31
CA SER A 45 5.48 1.35 -2.23
C SER A 45 4.04 0.89 -2.27
N PHE A 46 3.47 0.82 -3.47
CA PHE A 46 2.06 0.50 -3.64
C PHE A 46 1.88 -0.94 -4.09
N TYR A 47 0.93 -1.62 -3.47
CA TYR A 47 0.55 -2.99 -3.80
C TYR A 47 -0.97 -3.06 -3.98
N LYS A 48 -1.41 -3.73 -5.03
CA LYS A 48 -2.81 -4.05 -5.28
C LYS A 48 -3.11 -5.46 -4.82
N GLY A 49 -4.35 -5.69 -4.40
CA GLY A 49 -4.82 -7.02 -4.04
C GLY A 49 -6.33 -7.12 -4.11
N CYS A 50 -6.82 -8.31 -3.85
CA CYS A 50 -8.24 -8.57 -3.66
C CYS A 50 -8.42 -9.20 -2.27
N ILE A 51 -9.26 -8.57 -1.45
CA ILE A 51 -9.62 -9.07 -0.12
C ILE A 51 -11.15 -9.07 -0.05
N LEU A 52 -11.77 -10.21 0.26
CA LEU A 52 -13.24 -10.33 0.35
C LEU A 52 -13.97 -9.89 -0.94
N GLY A 53 -13.37 -10.17 -2.10
CA GLY A 53 -13.91 -9.76 -3.40
C GLY A 53 -13.80 -8.25 -3.68
N GLN A 54 -13.17 -7.47 -2.81
CA GLN A 54 -12.93 -6.05 -3.02
C GLN A 54 -11.48 -5.79 -3.45
N HIS A 55 -11.33 -5.02 -4.53
CA HIS A 55 -10.03 -4.52 -4.94
C HIS A 55 -9.54 -3.46 -3.96
N ILE A 56 -8.31 -3.64 -3.48
CA ILE A 56 -7.68 -2.74 -2.53
C ILE A 56 -6.34 -2.24 -3.05
N LEU A 57 -5.98 -1.02 -2.66
CA LEU A 57 -4.65 -0.45 -2.83
C LEU A 57 -4.02 -0.28 -1.45
N MET A 58 -2.89 -0.94 -1.22
CA MET A 58 -2.08 -0.77 -0.02
C MET A 58 -0.92 0.18 -0.30
N ALA A 59 -0.75 1.19 0.55
CA ALA A 59 0.36 2.13 0.52
C ALA A 59 1.33 1.86 1.68
N TYR A 60 2.51 1.32 1.39
CA TYR A 60 3.53 1.02 2.38
C TYR A 60 4.57 2.13 2.43
N LEU A 61 4.68 2.80 3.57
CA LEU A 61 5.67 3.86 3.77
C LEU A 61 7.09 3.27 3.73
N LYS A 62 7.95 3.79 2.87
CA LYS A 62 9.33 3.28 2.69
C LYS A 62 10.24 3.61 3.87
N ASP A 63 10.00 4.74 4.52
CA ASP A 63 10.76 5.21 5.67
C ASP A 63 9.81 5.80 6.73
N GLY A 64 9.61 5.02 7.80
CA GLY A 64 8.64 5.30 8.87
C GLY A 64 8.95 6.54 9.71
N ASP A 65 10.22 6.90 9.84
CA ASP A 65 10.67 7.99 10.72
C ASP A 65 10.82 9.32 9.95
N SER A 66 10.78 9.26 8.61
CA SER A 66 11.00 10.42 7.74
C SER A 66 9.80 11.37 7.63
N VAL A 67 8.58 10.91 7.94
CA VAL A 67 7.34 11.69 7.71
C VAL A 67 6.58 11.91 9.02
N PRO A 68 6.46 13.17 9.49
CA PRO A 68 5.66 13.48 10.68
C PRO A 68 4.21 13.02 10.55
N PRO A 69 3.54 12.57 11.63
CA PRO A 69 2.18 12.01 11.57
C PRO A 69 1.14 12.92 10.86
N ALA A 70 1.23 14.24 11.08
CA ALA A 70 0.34 15.20 10.43
C ALA A 70 0.56 15.30 8.90
N GLN A 71 1.81 15.13 8.45
CA GLN A 71 2.13 15.08 7.02
C GLN A 71 1.71 13.74 6.42
N LEU A 72 1.95 12.63 7.13
CA LEU A 72 1.52 11.30 6.71
C LEU A 72 0.01 11.25 6.48
N LYS A 73 -0.78 11.81 7.40
CA LYS A 73 -2.24 11.91 7.24
C LYS A 73 -2.61 12.65 5.95
N LYS A 74 -2.00 13.81 5.68
CA LYS A 74 -2.26 14.57 4.44
C LYS A 74 -1.91 13.78 3.18
N GLN A 75 -0.79 13.03 3.22
CA GLN A 75 -0.36 12.20 2.09
C GLN A 75 -1.35 11.05 1.84
N LEU A 76 -1.82 10.38 2.89
CA LEU A 76 -2.85 9.34 2.80
C LEU A 76 -4.19 9.90 2.30
N ASP A 77 -4.60 11.08 2.75
CA ASP A 77 -5.81 11.76 2.26
C ASP A 77 -5.73 12.08 0.76
N ILE A 78 -4.53 12.41 0.25
CA ILE A 78 -4.31 12.63 -1.18
C ILE A 78 -4.45 11.32 -1.95
N ILE A 79 -3.85 10.23 -1.45
CA ILE A 79 -3.96 8.89 -2.07
C ILE A 79 -5.42 8.45 -2.11
N GLY A 80 -6.15 8.54 -0.99
CA GLY A 80 -7.54 8.08 -0.89
C GLY A 80 -8.56 8.91 -1.67
N ARG A 81 -8.20 10.09 -2.19
CA ARG A 81 -9.07 10.87 -3.10
C ARG A 81 -8.92 10.46 -4.57
N GLN A 82 -7.86 9.73 -4.89
CA GLN A 82 -7.44 9.38 -6.25
C GLN A 82 -7.85 7.94 -6.64
N THR A 83 -8.12 7.10 -5.65
CA THR A 83 -8.63 5.72 -5.75
C THR A 83 -10.07 5.63 -5.28
#